data_AF-A0A4R4YH72-F1
#
_entry.id   AF-A0A4R4YH72-F1
#
_cell.length_a   1.000
_cell.length_b   1.000
_cell.length_c   1.000
_cell.angle_alpha   90.00
_cell.angle_beta   90.00
_cell.angle_gamma   90.00
#
_symmetry.space_group_name_H-M   'P 1'
#
loop_
_entity.id
_entity.type
_entity.pdbx_description
1 polymer ?
#
loop_
_entity_poly.entity_id
_entity_poly.type
_entity_poly.pdbx_seq_one_letter_code
_entity_poly.pdbx_strand_id
1 'polypeptide(L)'
;MTCHDLSPLTATFPWLSPFFPGDLSASPLVRYEIRRATEGLAPFEVTVDGERRAIGTVGRGGLVSAQVPLTNEEATEVVVASGGQILANRTYHARC
;
A
#
# COMPACT_ATOMS: atom_id res chain seq x y z
N MET A 1 -4.50 15.92 -14.63
CA MET A 1 -4.22 15.91 -13.18
C MET A 1 -2.71 16.02 -13.07
N THR A 2 -2.21 16.97 -12.30
CA THR A 2 -0.78 17.30 -12.17
C THR A 2 -0.36 17.04 -10.74
N CYS A 3 0.58 16.13 -10.52
CA CYS A 3 1.28 16.12 -9.23
C CYS A 3 2.14 17.37 -9.07
N HIS A 4 2.02 17.96 -7.88
CA HIS A 4 2.75 19.15 -7.52
C HIS A 4 3.88 18.74 -6.59
N ASP A 5 5.11 18.88 -7.07
CA ASP A 5 6.31 18.75 -6.25
C ASP A 5 6.32 19.86 -5.18
N LEU A 6 6.23 19.45 -3.91
CA LEU A 6 6.26 20.34 -2.75
C LEU A 6 7.67 20.46 -2.14
N SER A 7 8.67 19.78 -2.70
CA SER A 7 10.07 19.92 -2.30
C SER A 7 10.60 21.37 -2.35
N PRO A 8 10.13 22.27 -3.25
CA PRO A 8 10.56 23.67 -3.21
C PRO A 8 10.08 24.41 -1.95
N LEU A 9 8.91 24.04 -1.41
CA LEU A 9 8.34 24.67 -0.21
C LEU A 9 9.07 24.20 1.06
N THR A 10 9.44 22.93 1.14
CA THR A 10 10.22 22.41 2.28
C THR A 10 11.67 22.92 2.27
N ALA A 11 12.25 23.13 1.09
CA ALA A 11 13.54 23.80 0.94
C ALA A 11 13.49 25.27 1.40
N THR A 12 12.39 25.97 1.10
CA THR A 12 12.20 27.39 1.47
C THR A 12 11.84 27.55 2.96
N PHE A 13 11.12 26.59 3.54
CA PHE A 13 10.63 26.64 4.92
C PHE A 13 10.98 25.36 5.68
N PRO A 14 12.22 25.21 6.16
CA PRO A 14 12.71 23.97 6.77
C PRO A 14 11.94 23.56 8.04
N TRP A 15 11.39 24.53 8.77
CA TRP A 15 10.55 24.30 9.96
C TRP A 15 9.21 23.62 9.66
N LEU A 16 8.79 23.60 8.39
CA LEU A 16 7.62 22.87 7.92
C LEU A 16 7.92 21.41 7.58
N SER A 17 9.19 21.00 7.54
CA SER A 17 9.61 19.62 7.25
C SER A 17 8.95 18.52 8.10
N PRO A 18 8.66 18.68 9.41
CA PRO A 18 7.93 17.65 10.16
C PRO A 18 6.44 17.57 9.79
N PHE A 19 5.87 18.61 9.17
CA PHE A 19 4.49 18.61 8.65
C PHE A 19 4.40 18.04 7.23
N PHE A 20 5.54 17.98 6.53
CA PHE A 20 5.71 17.35 5.21
C PHE A 20 6.86 16.33 5.28
N PRO A 21 6.73 15.27 6.09
CA PRO A 21 7.80 14.30 6.28
C PRO A 21 8.01 13.52 4.98
N GLY A 22 8.94 13.97 4.12
CA GLY A 22 9.31 13.32 2.86
C GLY A 22 8.13 13.04 1.94
N ASP A 23 7.84 13.97 1.04
CA ASP A 23 6.87 13.89 -0.06
C ASP A 23 5.79 12.78 0.00
N LEU A 24 4.97 12.83 1.06
CA LEU A 24 3.76 11.99 1.16
C LEU A 24 2.69 12.37 0.12
N SER A 25 2.93 13.41 -0.69
CA SER A 25 2.13 13.77 -1.86
C SER A 25 2.62 13.11 -3.16
N ALA A 26 3.89 12.68 -3.24
CA ALA A 26 4.48 12.11 -4.45
C ALA A 26 4.36 10.59 -4.59
N SER A 27 4.15 9.85 -3.50
CA SER A 27 4.00 8.40 -3.58
C SER A 27 2.53 8.02 -3.42
N PRO A 28 1.78 7.77 -4.51
CA PRO A 28 0.41 7.31 -4.39
C PRO A 28 0.36 6.05 -3.52
N LEU A 29 -0.66 5.95 -2.66
CA LEU A 29 -0.79 4.86 -1.70
C LEU A 29 -1.89 3.91 -2.14
N VAL A 30 -1.64 2.60 -2.05
CA VAL A 30 -2.69 1.59 -2.16
C VAL A 30 -3.06 1.13 -0.77
N ARG A 31 -4.33 1.35 -0.40
CA ARG A 31 -4.94 0.77 0.79
C ARG A 31 -5.63 -0.54 0.41
N TYR A 32 -5.36 -1.58 1.18
CA TYR A 32 -6.10 -2.83 1.08
C TYR A 32 -6.75 -3.19 2.41
N GLU A 33 -7.86 -3.94 2.30
CA GLU A 33 -8.62 -4.46 3.42
C GLU A 33 -8.91 -5.94 3.18
N ILE A 34 -8.44 -6.78 4.09
CA ILE A 34 -8.68 -8.23 4.06
C ILE A 34 -9.69 -8.53 5.16
N ARG A 35 -10.85 -9.02 4.73
CA ARG A 35 -11.95 -9.43 5.62
C ARG A 35 -12.27 -10.88 5.33
N ARG A 36 -12.55 -11.64 6.38
CA ARG A 36 -13.00 -13.02 6.21
C ARG A 36 -14.52 -13.08 6.13
N ALA A 37 -15.03 -13.75 5.10
CA ALA A 37 -16.47 -13.90 4.86
C ALA A 37 -17.12 -15.03 5.68
N THR A 38 -16.35 -16.03 6.12
CA THR A 38 -16.85 -17.25 6.80
C THR A 38 -16.14 -17.51 8.13
N GLU A 39 -16.69 -18.37 8.99
CA GLU A 39 -16.08 -18.78 10.26
C GLU A 39 -14.68 -19.40 10.07
N GLY A 40 -13.77 -19.22 11.03
CA GLY A 40 -12.42 -19.83 11.08
C GLY A 40 -11.24 -18.85 10.90
N LEU A 41 -10.02 -19.41 10.87
CA LEU A 41 -8.75 -18.69 10.69
C LEU A 41 -8.24 -18.82 9.25
N ALA A 42 -7.95 -17.70 8.57
CA ALA A 42 -7.49 -17.68 7.16
C ALA A 42 -6.09 -17.10 7.11
N PRO A 43 -5.08 -17.87 6.67
CA PRO A 43 -3.80 -17.27 6.40
C PRO A 43 -3.91 -16.27 5.24
N PHE A 44 -3.13 -15.21 5.26
CA PHE A 44 -2.96 -14.33 4.14
C PHE A 44 -1.48 -13.97 3.95
N GLU A 45 -1.12 -13.71 2.72
CA GLU A 45 0.18 -13.18 2.32
C GLU A 45 -0.07 -12.06 1.30
N VAL A 46 0.63 -10.94 1.48
CA VAL A 46 0.61 -9.82 0.54
C VAL A 46 2.01 -9.60 0.03
N THR A 47 2.16 -9.68 -1.29
CA THR A 47 3.38 -9.31 -1.99
C THR A 47 3.14 -8.07 -2.83
N VAL A 48 4.18 -7.24 -2.93
CA VAL A 48 4.19 -6.03 -3.75
C VAL A 48 5.45 -6.06 -4.60
N ASP A 49 5.30 -6.06 -5.91
CA ASP A 49 6.38 -6.26 -6.89
C ASP A 49 7.22 -7.53 -6.59
N GLY A 50 6.54 -8.59 -6.17
CA GLY A 50 7.16 -9.86 -5.75
C GLY A 50 7.78 -9.84 -4.35
N GLU A 51 7.95 -8.68 -3.70
CA GLU A 51 8.45 -8.59 -2.34
C GLU A 51 7.36 -8.83 -1.31
N ARG A 52 7.60 -9.70 -0.33
CA ARG A 52 6.67 -9.94 0.78
C ARG A 52 6.57 -8.71 1.68
N ARG A 53 5.38 -8.12 1.76
CA ARG A 53 5.09 -6.96 2.61
C ARG A 53 4.33 -7.32 3.88
N ALA A 54 3.43 -8.30 3.82
CA ALA A 54 2.67 -8.74 4.99
C ALA A 54 2.38 -10.24 4.94
N ILE A 55 2.36 -10.86 6.11
CA ILE A 55 1.93 -12.25 6.30
C ILE A 55 1.19 -12.34 7.64
N GLY A 56 0.13 -13.12 7.70
CA GLY A 56 -0.61 -13.30 8.95
C GLY A 56 -1.85 -14.15 8.78
N THR A 57 -2.75 -14.03 9.75
CA THR A 57 -4.00 -14.78 9.78
C THR A 57 -5.15 -13.84 10.13
N VAL A 58 -6.23 -13.86 9.35
CA VAL A 58 -7.49 -13.18 9.67
C VAL A 58 -8.46 -14.16 10.31
N GLY A 59 -8.97 -13.81 11.48
CA GLY A 59 -10.00 -14.55 12.21
C GLY A 59 -11.42 -14.03 11.98
N ARG A 60 -12.38 -14.60 12.73
CA ARG A 60 -13.81 -14.24 12.65
C ARG A 60 -14.04 -12.75 12.92
N GLY A 61 -14.71 -12.06 11.99
CA GLY A 61 -14.95 -10.62 12.09
C GLY A 61 -13.68 -9.76 12.02
N GLY A 62 -12.53 -10.39 11.76
CA GLY A 62 -11.25 -9.71 11.67
C GLY A 62 -11.14 -8.90 10.38
N LEU A 63 -10.57 -7.71 10.52
CA LEU A 63 -10.16 -6.85 9.42
C LEU A 63 -8.66 -6.62 9.56
N VAL A 64 -7.92 -6.93 8.50
CA VAL A 64 -6.56 -6.41 8.33
C VAL A 64 -6.63 -5.27 7.34
N SER A 65 -6.19 -4.09 7.75
CA SER A 65 -6.02 -2.95 6.84
C SER A 65 -4.58 -2.48 6.90
N ALA A 66 -4.00 -2.26 5.74
CA ALA A 66 -2.66 -1.73 5.59
C ALA A 66 -2.58 -0.87 4.32
N GLN A 67 -1.49 -0.11 4.24
CA GLN A 67 -1.20 0.79 3.14
C GLN A 67 0.21 0.51 2.64
N VAL A 68 0.40 0.53 1.33
CA VAL A 68 1.71 0.39 0.70
C VAL A 68 1.94 1.56 -0.24
N PRO A 69 3.10 2.25 -0.15
CA PRO A 69 3.48 3.26 -1.12
C PRO A 69 3.76 2.62 -2.48
N LEU A 70 3.21 3.22 -3.54
CA LEU A 70 3.57 2.94 -4.91
C LEU A 70 4.88 3.67 -5.20
N THR A 71 5.99 3.01 -4.93
CA THR A 71 7.33 3.57 -5.12
C THR A 71 7.85 3.39 -6.54
N ASN A 72 7.17 2.59 -7.37
CA ASN A 72 7.51 2.39 -8.77
C ASN A 72 6.73 3.38 -9.65
N GLU A 73 7.44 4.17 -10.45
CA GLU A 73 6.87 5.18 -11.35
C GLU A 73 6.12 4.57 -12.54
N GLU A 74 6.41 3.31 -12.91
CA GLU A 74 5.76 2.65 -14.05
C GLU A 74 4.52 1.84 -13.64
N ALA A 75 4.71 0.83 -12.80
CA ALA A 75 3.67 -0.08 -12.36
C ALA A 75 4.06 -0.80 -11.07
N THR A 76 3.11 -0.98 -10.17
CA THR A 76 3.26 -1.78 -8.96
C THR A 76 2.22 -2.89 -8.95
N GLU A 77 2.67 -4.13 -8.91
CA GLU A 77 1.80 -5.30 -8.75
C GLU A 77 1.56 -5.57 -7.27
N VAL A 78 0.30 -5.66 -6.86
CA VAL A 78 -0.11 -6.08 -5.51
C VAL A 78 -0.86 -7.40 -5.62
N VAL A 79 -0.32 -8.43 -4.99
CA VAL A 79 -0.91 -9.76 -4.94
C VAL A 79 -1.28 -10.10 -3.50
N VAL A 80 -2.53 -10.52 -3.31
CA VAL A 80 -3.04 -11.05 -2.04
C VAL A 80 -3.33 -12.53 -2.25
N ALA A 81 -2.70 -13.38 -1.44
CA ALA A 81 -2.85 -14.81 -1.46
C ALA A 81 -3.29 -15.37 -0.09
N SER A 82 -3.87 -16.55 -0.08
CA SER A 82 -4.23 -17.33 1.10
C SER A 82 -3.94 -18.80 0.84
N GLY A 83 -3.07 -19.43 1.62
CA GLY A 83 -2.80 -20.87 1.52
C GLY A 83 -2.34 -21.34 0.13
N GLY A 84 -1.61 -20.50 -0.61
CA GLY A 84 -1.15 -20.79 -1.98
C GLY A 84 -2.14 -20.42 -3.10
N GLN A 85 -3.36 -19.98 -2.76
CA GLN A 85 -4.33 -19.47 -3.71
C GLN A 85 -4.25 -17.94 -3.81
N ILE A 86 -4.16 -17.40 -5.02
CA ILE A 86 -4.28 -15.96 -5.26
C ILE A 86 -5.75 -15.56 -5.15
N LEU A 87 -6.04 -14.66 -4.20
CA LEU A 87 -7.38 -14.10 -3.97
C LEU A 87 -7.59 -12.80 -4.75
N ALA A 88 -6.54 -11.99 -4.86
CA ALA A 88 -6.54 -10.77 -5.65
C ALA A 88 -5.17 -10.55 -6.29
N ASN A 89 -5.17 -10.14 -7.55
CA ASN A 89 -4.00 -9.59 -8.24
C ASN A 89 -4.44 -8.30 -8.94
N ARG A 90 -3.75 -7.20 -8.63
CA ARG A 90 -3.99 -5.88 -9.20
C ARG A 90 -2.67 -5.18 -9.48
N THR A 91 -2.55 -4.66 -10.69
CA THR A 91 -1.46 -3.75 -11.07
C THR A 91 -1.96 -2.31 -10.98
N TYR A 92 -1.22 -1.47 -10.28
CA TYR A 92 -1.48 -0.05 -10.14
C TYR A 92 -0.41 0.75 -10.87
N HIS A 93 -0.82 1.80 -11.55
CA HIS A 93 0.11 2.76 -12.16
C HIS A 93 0.11 4.01 -11.31
N ALA A 94 1.28 4.37 -10.77
CA ALA A 94 1.48 5.63 -10.07
C ALA A 94 1.38 6.78 -11.08
N ARG A 95 0.16 7.23 -11.38
CA ARG A 95 -0.06 8.42 -12.22
C ARG A 95 -0.19 9.63 -11.33
N CYS A 96 0.95 10.27 -11.17
CA CYS A 96 1.10 11.65 -10.81
C CYS A 96 1.14 12.51 -12.09
#